data_AF-A0A2V2QCM7-F1
#
_entry.id   AF-A0A2V2QCM7-F1
#
_cell.length_a   1.000
_cell.length_b   1.000
_cell.length_c   1.000
_cell.angle_alpha   90.00
_cell.angle_beta   90.00
_cell.angle_gamma   90.00
#
_symmetry.space_group_name_H-M   'P 1'
#
loop_
_entity.id
_entity.type
_entity.pdbx_description
1 polymer ?
#
loop_
_entity_poly.entity_id
_entity_poly.type
_entity_poly.pdbx_seq_one_letter_code
_entity_poly.pdbx_strand_id
1 'polypeptide(L)'
;MNAPYVIEIEPEVRLWLMNLPYNDFLVVEHVAELLRERPTTLGEPYSRHLGDGVRELRFSLGRQGLATRIPYWLAPDRRIVLLTVFRKTRQRETAEVARAKRAKVLCETEHRPAHDVYTRTADEEKKEKR
;
A
#
# COMPACT_ATOMS: atom_id res chain seq x y z
N MET A 1 10.17 24.61 0.10
CA MET A 1 9.21 23.62 0.64
C MET A 1 9.24 22.41 -0.27
N ASN A 2 9.48 21.23 0.27
CA ASN A 2 9.64 20.00 -0.51
C ASN A 2 8.24 19.43 -0.83
N ALA A 3 7.89 19.23 -2.10
CA ALA A 3 6.56 18.75 -2.53
C ALA A 3 6.22 17.41 -1.85
N PRO A 4 5.01 17.19 -1.32
CA PRO A 4 4.68 15.96 -0.59
C PRO A 4 4.89 14.72 -1.47
N TYR A 5 5.18 13.58 -0.84
CA TYR A 5 5.26 12.33 -1.59
C TYR A 5 3.88 11.96 -2.13
N VAL A 6 3.85 11.45 -3.37
CA VAL A 6 2.63 10.95 -4.02
C VAL A 6 2.56 9.44 -3.81
N ILE A 7 1.40 8.95 -3.37
CA ILE A 7 1.14 7.52 -3.26
C ILE A 7 0.46 7.06 -4.55
N GLU A 8 1.13 6.15 -5.24
CA GLU A 8 0.70 5.43 -6.43
C GLU A 8 0.31 4.00 -6.03
N ILE A 9 -0.68 3.44 -6.73
CA ILE A 9 -1.16 2.08 -6.44
C ILE A 9 -1.17 1.22 -7.70
N GLU A 10 -0.64 0.00 -7.57
CA GLU A 10 -0.78 -1.03 -8.60
C GLU A 10 -2.22 -1.60 -8.62
N PRO A 11 -2.66 -2.16 -9.77
CA PRO A 11 -4.04 -2.63 -9.96
C PRO A 11 -4.55 -3.60 -8.88
N GLU A 12 -3.68 -4.47 -8.36
CA GLU A 12 -4.02 -5.40 -7.28
C GLU A 12 -4.43 -4.68 -6.00
N VAL A 13 -3.66 -3.68 -5.59
CA VAL A 13 -3.93 -2.89 -4.39
C VAL A 13 -5.21 -2.08 -4.59
N ARG A 14 -5.42 -1.51 -5.78
CA ARG A 14 -6.65 -0.79 -6.14
C ARG A 14 -7.90 -1.68 -6.00
N LEU A 15 -7.88 -2.85 -6.64
CA LEU A 15 -8.99 -3.80 -6.59
C LEU A 15 -9.28 -4.26 -5.16
N TRP A 16 -8.22 -4.47 -4.36
CA TRP A 16 -8.38 -4.84 -2.97
C TRP A 16 -9.02 -3.72 -2.13
N LEU A 17 -8.56 -2.47 -2.28
CA LEU A 17 -9.13 -1.30 -1.59
C LEU A 17 -10.62 -1.11 -1.91
N MET A 18 -11.01 -1.28 -3.18
CA MET A 18 -12.41 -1.16 -3.63
C MET A 18 -13.36 -2.18 -2.98
N ASN A 19 -12.83 -3.29 -2.46
CA ASN A 19 -13.61 -4.35 -1.83
C ASN A 19 -13.48 -4.39 -0.30
N LEU A 20 -12.79 -3.41 0.31
CA LEU A 20 -12.66 -3.34 1.77
C LEU A 20 -13.93 -2.81 2.44
N PRO A 21 -14.31 -3.38 3.61
CA PRO A 21 -15.25 -2.70 4.50
C PRO A 21 -14.73 -1.31 4.88
N TYR A 22 -15.64 -0.34 5.02
CA TYR A 22 -15.28 1.06 5.31
C TYR A 22 -14.35 1.22 6.52
N ASN A 23 -14.61 0.50 7.61
CA ASN A 23 -13.77 0.58 8.81
C ASN A 23 -12.34 0.07 8.56
N ASP A 24 -12.18 -0.97 7.74
CA ASP A 24 -10.86 -1.49 7.37
C ASP A 24 -10.14 -0.52 6.43
N PHE A 25 -10.88 0.11 5.51
CA PHE A 25 -10.34 1.15 4.65
C PHE A 25 -9.76 2.33 5.46
N LEU A 26 -10.43 2.79 6.51
CA LEU A 26 -9.93 3.88 7.37
C LEU A 26 -8.59 3.53 8.04
N VAL A 27 -8.38 2.27 8.40
CA VAL A 27 -7.09 1.80 8.93
C VAL A 27 -6.02 1.90 7.86
N VAL A 28 -6.33 1.51 6.62
CA VAL A 28 -5.37 1.61 5.49
C VAL A 28 -5.05 3.06 5.18
N GLU A 29 -6.05 3.94 5.14
CA GLU A 29 -5.89 5.39 4.93
C GLU A 29 -4.96 6.00 5.99
N HIS A 30 -5.18 5.67 7.26
CA HIS A 30 -4.32 6.14 8.35
C HIS A 30 -2.86 5.69 8.19
N VAL A 31 -2.63 4.41 7.86
CA VAL A 31 -1.27 3.88 7.69
C VAL A 31 -0.60 4.43 6.42
N ALA A 32 -1.36 4.67 5.35
CA ALA A 32 -0.88 5.31 4.14
C ALA A 32 -0.47 6.77 4.40
N GLU A 33 -1.22 7.51 5.21
CA GLU A 33 -0.86 8.87 5.61
C GLU A 33 0.43 8.89 6.44
N LEU A 34 0.59 7.97 7.41
CA LEU A 34 1.84 7.82 8.16
C LEU A 34 3.04 7.54 7.24
N LEU A 35 2.84 6.73 6.20
CA LEU A 35 3.87 6.48 5.19
C LEU A 35 4.18 7.73 4.37
N ARG A 36 3.16 8.51 3.99
CA ARG A 36 3.32 9.76 3.24
C ARG A 36 4.09 10.82 4.03
N GLU A 37 3.85 10.91 5.34
CA GLU A 37 4.57 11.81 6.25
C GLU A 37 6.02 11.38 6.46
N ARG A 38 6.29 10.07 6.50
CA ARG A 38 7.59 9.49 6.89
C ARG A 38 8.12 8.46 5.88
N PRO A 39 8.20 8.78 4.58
CA PRO A 39 8.42 7.78 3.53
C PRO A 39 9.77 7.06 3.65
N THR A 40 10.81 7.77 4.09
CA THR A 40 12.17 7.24 4.22
C THR A 40 12.48 6.72 5.63
N THR A 41 11.78 7.24 6.65
CA THR A 41 12.05 7.00 8.07
C THR A 41 11.04 6.10 8.75
N LEU A 42 9.92 5.75 8.11
CA LEU A 42 8.94 4.81 8.67
C LEU A 42 9.59 3.43 8.82
N GLY A 43 9.74 3.02 10.08
CA GLY A 43 10.26 1.72 10.50
C GLY A 43 9.22 0.92 11.28
N GLU A 44 9.70 -0.02 12.10
CA GLU A 44 8.83 -0.86 12.91
C GLU A 44 8.04 -0.04 13.94
N PRO A 45 6.78 -0.41 14.25
CA PRO A 45 6.06 -1.63 13.84
C PRO A 45 5.39 -1.56 12.46
N TYR A 46 5.31 -0.37 11.84
CA TYR A 46 4.49 -0.11 10.65
C TYR A 46 5.15 -0.48 9.33
N SER A 47 6.48 -0.50 9.29
CA SER A 47 7.25 -0.73 8.07
C SER A 47 8.45 -1.62 8.33
N ARG A 48 8.77 -2.50 7.37
CA ARG A 48 9.96 -3.35 7.43
C ARG A 48 10.60 -3.48 6.05
N HIS A 49 11.92 -3.56 6.00
CA HIS A 49 12.65 -3.83 4.76
C HIS A 49 12.58 -5.30 4.35
N LEU A 50 12.34 -5.55 3.05
CA LEU A 50 12.31 -6.88 2.44
C LEU A 50 13.52 -7.15 1.50
N GLY A 51 14.40 -6.15 1.33
CA GLY A 51 15.53 -6.18 0.42
C GLY A 51 15.18 -5.66 -0.98
N ASP A 52 16.20 -5.41 -1.80
CA ASP A 52 16.09 -4.95 -3.20
C ASP A 52 15.31 -3.64 -3.40
N GLY A 53 15.36 -2.77 -2.38
CA GLY A 53 14.61 -1.50 -2.36
C GLY A 53 13.12 -1.67 -2.04
N VAL A 54 12.66 -2.89 -1.76
CA VAL A 54 11.28 -3.18 -1.36
C VAL A 54 11.15 -3.12 0.17
N ARG A 55 10.05 -2.50 0.62
CA ARG A 55 9.60 -2.43 2.01
C ARG A 55 8.18 -2.97 2.11
N GLU A 56 7.72 -3.35 3.29
CA GLU A 56 6.32 -3.72 3.54
C GLU A 56 5.70 -2.78 4.56
N LEU A 57 4.47 -2.35 4.30
CA LEU A 57 3.58 -1.82 5.34
C LEU A 57 2.97 -2.96 6.14
N ARG A 58 2.82 -2.73 7.45
CA ARG A 58 2.37 -3.72 8.43
C ARG A 58 1.23 -3.15 9.26
N PHE A 59 0.07 -3.77 9.15
CA PHE A 59 -1.11 -3.44 9.96
C PHE A 59 -2.02 -4.66 10.09
N SER A 60 -3.12 -4.52 10.83
CA SER A 60 -4.13 -5.56 11.03
C SER A 60 -5.51 -5.02 10.66
N LEU A 61 -6.33 -5.85 10.02
CA LEU A 61 -7.67 -5.49 9.56
C LEU A 61 -8.74 -6.44 10.10
N GLY A 62 -9.98 -5.96 10.14
CA GLY A 62 -11.14 -6.70 10.56
C GLY A 62 -11.19 -6.97 12.07
N ARG A 63 -12.33 -7.47 12.53
CA ARG A 63 -12.56 -7.77 13.96
C ARG A 63 -11.62 -8.84 14.52
N GLN A 64 -11.13 -9.74 13.66
CA GLN A 64 -10.22 -10.82 14.03
C GLN A 64 -8.74 -10.42 13.99
N GLY A 65 -8.43 -9.15 13.67
CA GLY A 65 -7.05 -8.65 13.67
C GLY A 65 -6.16 -9.33 12.62
N LEU A 66 -6.67 -9.53 11.40
CA LEU A 66 -5.95 -10.20 10.32
C LEU A 66 -4.74 -9.37 9.90
N ALA A 67 -3.55 -9.90 10.18
CA ALA A 67 -2.29 -9.27 9.82
C ALA A 67 -2.17 -9.13 8.29
N THR A 68 -2.22 -7.89 7.81
CA THR A 68 -2.21 -7.54 6.37
C THR A 68 -0.92 -6.79 6.04
N ARG A 69 -0.37 -7.06 4.85
CA ARG A 69 0.88 -6.49 4.37
C ARG A 69 0.69 -5.89 3.00
N ILE A 70 1.28 -4.72 2.78
CA ILE A 70 1.35 -4.07 1.46
C ILE A 70 2.82 -3.78 1.17
N PRO A 71 3.47 -4.56 0.30
CA PRO A 71 4.78 -4.22 -0.23
C PRO A 71 4.75 -2.92 -1.02
N TYR A 72 5.76 -2.08 -0.83
CA TYR A 72 5.93 -0.82 -1.53
C TYR A 72 7.40 -0.55 -1.82
N TRP A 73 7.66 0.38 -2.73
CA TRP A 73 8.99 0.92 -2.95
C TRP A 73 8.95 2.43 -3.09
N LEU A 74 10.11 3.06 -2.89
CA LEU A 74 10.30 4.49 -3.09
C LEU A 74 10.85 4.71 -4.49
N ALA A 75 10.00 5.19 -5.38
CA ALA A 75 10.35 5.53 -6.75
C ALA A 75 10.98 6.94 -6.82
N PRO A 76 11.68 7.27 -7.92
CA PRO A 76 12.11 8.63 -8.21
C PRO A 76 10.94 9.64 -8.16
N ASP A 77 11.27 10.93 -8.08
CA ASP A 77 10.27 12.02 -8.08
C ASP A 77 9.33 12.03 -6.87
N ARG A 78 9.82 11.53 -5.73
CA ARG A 78 9.08 11.49 -4.45
C ARG A 78 7.77 10.68 -4.56
N ARG A 79 7.85 9.52 -5.20
CA ARG A 79 6.73 8.60 -5.33
C ARG A 79 6.88 7.39 -4.42
N ILE A 80 5.75 6.97 -3.86
CA ILE A 80 5.61 5.73 -3.10
C ILE A 80 4.67 4.86 -3.91
N VAL A 81 5.13 3.71 -4.40
CA VAL A 81 4.26 2.81 -5.18
C VAL A 81 3.90 1.60 -4.33
N LEU A 82 2.62 1.40 -4.06
CA LEU A 82 2.08 0.22 -3.40
C LEU A 82 1.92 -0.89 -4.46
N LEU A 83 2.64 -2.00 -4.28
CA LEU A 83 2.86 -3.00 -5.33
C LEU A 83 1.83 -4.13 -5.30
N THR A 84 1.65 -4.74 -4.13
CA THR A 84 0.82 -5.94 -3.94
C THR A 84 0.18 -5.91 -2.56
N VAL A 85 -0.72 -6.84 -2.27
CA VAL A 85 -1.29 -7.00 -0.92
C VAL A 85 -1.43 -8.47 -0.57
N PHE A 86 -1.12 -8.83 0.67
CA PHE A 86 -1.32 -10.18 1.17
C PHE A 86 -1.63 -10.21 2.66
N ARG A 87 -2.29 -11.29 3.09
CA ARG A 87 -2.46 -11.59 4.52
C ARG A 87 -1.33 -12.49 4.98
N LYS A 88 -0.74 -12.19 6.13
CA LYS A 88 0.27 -13.05 6.74
C LYS A 88 -0.40 -14.32 7.27
N THR A 89 -0.08 -15.45 6.67
CA THR A 89 -0.55 -16.78 7.06
C THR A 89 0.54 -17.62 7.71
N ARG A 90 1.82 -17.31 7.46
CA ARG A 90 3.00 -18.03 7.94
C ARG A 90 4.08 -17.09 8.45
N GLN A 91 5.13 -17.63 9.08
CA GLN A 91 6.25 -16.81 9.58
C GLN A 91 7.11 -16.21 8.46
N ARG A 92 7.20 -16.88 7.31
CA ARG A 92 7.96 -16.44 6.13
C ARG A 92 7.08 -16.56 4.89
N GLU A 93 6.76 -15.43 4.28
CA GLU A 93 5.96 -15.35 3.06
C GLU A 93 6.87 -15.15 1.84
N THR A 94 7.83 -16.06 1.63
CA THR A 94 8.87 -15.92 0.60
C THR A 94 8.30 -15.77 -0.81
N ALA A 95 7.21 -16.46 -1.11
CA ALA A 95 6.51 -16.35 -2.39
C ALA A 95 5.92 -14.93 -2.61
N GLU A 96 5.31 -14.35 -1.58
CA GLU A 96 4.74 -13.00 -1.63
C GLU A 96 5.82 -11.93 -1.75
N VAL A 97 6.93 -12.09 -1.02
CA VAL A 97 8.09 -11.20 -1.15
C VAL A 97 8.68 -11.28 -2.56
N ALA A 98 8.82 -12.47 -3.14
CA ALA A 98 9.28 -12.63 -4.51
C ALA A 98 8.31 -12.01 -5.53
N ARG A 99 7.00 -12.13 -5.29
CA ARG A 99 5.95 -11.51 -6.12
C ARG A 99 6.02 -9.99 -6.07
N ALA A 100 6.20 -9.41 -4.89
CA ALA A 100 6.40 -7.97 -4.73
C ALA A 100 7.66 -7.47 -5.44
N LYS A 101 8.78 -8.20 -5.34
CA LYS A 101 10.02 -7.85 -6.04
C LYS A 101 9.85 -7.90 -7.57
N ARG A 102 9.14 -8.91 -8.09
CA ARG A 102 8.79 -8.95 -9.53
C ARG A 102 7.89 -7.78 -9.93
N ALA A 103 6.88 -7.46 -9.13
CA ALA A 103 6.00 -6.32 -9.37
C ALA A 103 6.80 -5.00 -9.41
N LYS A 104 7.78 -4.83 -8.50
CA LYS A 104 8.69 -3.69 -8.54
C LYS A 104 9.45 -3.61 -9.86
N VAL A 105 10.07 -4.71 -10.32
CA VAL A 105 10.85 -4.72 -11.57
C VAL A 105 9.96 -4.39 -12.78
N LEU A 106 8.74 -4.92 -12.84
CA LEU A 106 7.77 -4.58 -13.89
C LEU A 106 7.41 -3.09 -13.85
N CYS A 107 7.06 -2.59 -12.67
CA CYS A 107 6.75 -1.17 -12.45
C CYS A 107 7.92 -0.27 -12.88
N GLU A 108 9.16 -0.62 -12.49
CA GLU A 108 10.37 0.13 -12.81
C GLU A 108 10.72 0.11 -14.31
N THR A 109 10.47 -1.00 -15.00
CA THR A 109 10.80 -1.18 -16.43
C THR A 109 9.74 -0.64 -17.40
N GLU A 110 8.46 -0.67 -17.01
CA GLU A 110 7.35 -0.23 -17.87
C GLU A 110 6.93 1.23 -17.65
N HIS A 111 7.60 1.95 -16.74
CA HIS A 111 7.04 3.12 -16.05
C HIS A 111 6.60 4.29 -16.96
N ARG A 112 5.30 4.32 -17.28
CA ARG A 112 4.44 5.50 -17.11
C ARG A 112 3.96 5.53 -15.64
N PRO A 113 3.59 6.68 -15.05
CA PRO A 113 3.10 6.75 -13.66
C PRO A 113 2.08 5.65 -13.39
N ALA A 114 2.08 5.05 -12.19
CA ALA A 114 1.12 3.99 -11.89
C ALA A 114 -0.29 4.47 -12.24
N HIS A 115 -1.11 3.54 -12.72
CA HIS A 115 -2.36 3.83 -13.42
C HIS A 115 -3.36 4.64 -12.59
N ASP A 116 -3.21 4.71 -11.26
CA ASP A 116 -3.99 5.57 -10.38
C ASP A 116 -3.17 6.12 -9.21
N VAL A 117 -3.48 7.37 -8.85
CA VAL A 117 -3.04 8.00 -7.61
C VAL A 117 -4.01 7.61 -6.50
N TYR A 118 -3.49 7.23 -5.33
CA TYR A 118 -4.33 7.03 -4.15
C TYR A 118 -4.95 8.37 -3.74
N THR A 119 -6.17 8.60 -4.21
CA THR A 119 -6.98 9.78 -3.90
C THR A 119 -8.35 9.26 -3.52
N ARG A 120 -8.77 9.43 -2.27
CA ARG A 120 -10.17 9.22 -1.92
C ARG A 120 -10.93 10.46 -2.38
N THR A 121 -11.55 10.43 -3.55
CA THR A 121 -12.71 11.30 -3.76
C THR A 121 -13.80 10.77 -2.84
N ALA A 122 -14.11 11.54 -1.82
CA ALA A 122 -15.27 11.29 -0.98
C ALA A 122 -16.52 11.66 -1.79
N ASP A 123 -16.85 10.87 -2.82
CA ASP A 123 -18.12 11.01 -3.51
C ASP A 123 -19.13 10.12 -2.81
N GLU A 124 -19.91 10.80 -1.97
CA GLU A 124 -21.35 10.64 -1.81
C GLU A 124 -21.97 9.54 -2.68
N GLU A 125 -22.30 8.39 -2.08
CA GLU A 125 -23.41 7.47 -2.43
C GLU A 125 -23.20 6.17 -1.61
N LYS A 126 -23.81 5.97 -0.45
CA LYS A 126 -25.25 5.73 -0.30
C LYS A 126 -25.75 6.29 1.02
N LYS A 127 -26.27 7.51 0.93
CA LYS A 127 -27.39 7.97 1.76
C LYS A 127 -28.71 7.68 1.02
N GLU A 128 -28.84 6.51 0.40
CA GLU A 128 -30.05 6.05 -0.28
C GLU A 128 -30.27 4.58 0.08
N LYS A 129 -30.76 4.38 1.29
CA LYS A 129 -31.63 3.28 1.75
C LYS A 129 -31.96 3.58 3.21
N ARG A 130 -32.68 4.69 3.37
CA ARG A 130 -33.70 4.81 4.42
C ARG A 130 -34.77 3.74 4.20
#